data_AF-A0A9E3IYZ1-F1
#
_entry.id   AF-A0A9E3IYZ1-F1
#
_cell.length_a   1.000
_cell.length_b   1.000
_cell.length_c   1.000
_cell.angle_alpha   90.00
_cell.angle_beta   90.00
_cell.angle_gamma   90.00
#
_symmetry.space_group_name_H-M   'P 1'
#
loop_
_entity.id
_entity.type
_entity.pdbx_description
1 polymer ?
#
loop_
_entity_poly.entity_id
_entity_poly.type
_entity_poly.pdbx_seq_one_letter_code
_entity_poly.pdbx_strand_id
1 'polypeptide(L)' 'MIDYSTFTEEALEARLKDLRQDHADMDAAIQALSLAPLPDLVVIGRLKRKKLALKDEIARIEDYLNPDIIA' A
#
# COMPACT_ATOMS: atom_id res chain seq x y z
N MET A 1 5.67 3.57 -15.57
CA MET A 1 5.32 2.24 -15.01
C MET A 1 6.62 1.62 -14.55
N ILE A 2 6.75 1.24 -13.28
CA ILE A 2 7.98 0.60 -12.78
C ILE A 2 8.04 -0.79 -13.43
N ASP A 3 9.16 -1.09 -14.07
CA ASP A 3 9.41 -2.42 -14.61
C ASP A 3 10.04 -3.27 -13.52
N TYR A 4 9.29 -4.27 -13.03
CA TYR A 4 9.76 -5.16 -11.95
C TYR A 4 10.66 -6.29 -12.46
N SER A 5 10.79 -6.46 -13.78
CA SER A 5 11.59 -7.53 -14.40
C SER A 5 13.08 -7.44 -14.12
N THR A 6 13.57 -6.25 -13.75
CA THR A 6 14.99 -6.01 -13.44
C THR A 6 15.34 -6.23 -11.96
N PHE A 7 14.37 -6.51 -11.11
CA PHE A 7 14.58 -6.70 -9.67
C PHE A 7 14.64 -8.19 -9.31
N THR A 8 15.44 -8.55 -8.29
CA THR A 8 15.46 -9.91 -7.77
C THR A 8 14.20 -10.17 -6.93
N GLU A 9 13.85 -11.45 -6.79
CA GLU A 9 12.70 -11.88 -5.98
C GLU A 9 12.81 -11.37 -4.54
N GLU A 10 13.99 -11.47 -3.92
CA GLU A 10 14.23 -11.01 -2.54
C GLU A 10 14.06 -9.49 -2.41
N ALA A 11 14.46 -8.72 -3.43
CA ALA A 11 14.28 -7.27 -3.44
C ALA A 11 12.79 -6.89 -3.53
N LEU A 12 12.01 -7.65 -4.31
CA LEU A 12 10.57 -7.47 -4.44
C LEU A 12 9.83 -7.88 -3.16
N GLU A 13 10.23 -8.98 -2.51
CA GLU A 13 9.68 -9.38 -1.22
C GLU A 13 9.96 -8.35 -0.11
N ALA A 14 11.19 -7.82 -0.06
CA ALA A 14 11.54 -6.74 0.87
C ALA A 14 10.69 -5.49 0.62
N ARG A 15 10.56 -5.09 -0.65
CA ARG A 15 9.70 -3.97 -1.06
C ARG A 15 8.23 -4.21 -0.70
N LEU A 16 7.73 -5.42 -0.92
CA LEU A 16 6.36 -5.81 -0.58
C LEU A 16 6.10 -5.70 0.93
N LYS A 17 7.06 -6.15 1.74
CA LYS A 17 7.00 -6.03 3.20
C LYS A 17 6.92 -4.57 3.63
N ASP A 18 7.77 -3.71 3.08
CA ASP A 18 7.78 -2.27 3.39
C ASP A 18 6.44 -1.62 2.99
N LEU A 19 5.94 -1.89 1.79
CA LEU A 19 4.66 -1.35 1.32
C LEU A 19 3.48 -1.81 2.19
N ARG A 20 3.48 -3.07 2.64
CA ARG A 20 2.46 -3.60 3.56
C ARG A 20 2.51 -2.91 4.92
N GLN A 21 3.72 -2.63 5.42
CA GLN A 21 3.90 -1.88 6.67
C GLN A 21 3.38 -0.44 6.51
N ASP A 22 3.81 0.27 5.46
CA ASP A 22 3.35 1.63 5.17
C ASP A 22 1.81 1.70 5.04
N HIS A 23 1.22 0.70 4.39
CA HIS A 23 -0.23 0.60 4.24
C HIS A 23 -0.94 0.39 5.59
N ALA A 24 -0.38 -0.43 6.48
CA ALA A 24 -0.90 -0.64 7.84
C ALA A 24 -0.80 0.64 8.68
N ASP A 25 0.33 1.35 8.60
CA ASP A 25 0.56 2.60 9.30
C ASP A 25 -0.40 3.71 8.82
N MET A 26 -0.64 3.78 7.50
CA MET A 26 -1.65 4.68 6.95
C MET A 26 -3.06 4.36 7.45
N ASP A 27 -3.41 3.07 7.61
CA ASP A 27 -4.71 2.69 8.15
C ASP A 27 -4.86 3.12 9.62
N ALA A 28 -3.83 2.87 10.44
CA ALA A 28 -3.81 3.32 11.83
C ALA A 28 -3.94 4.84 11.95
N ALA A 29 -3.24 5.60 11.10
CA ALA A 29 -3.35 7.06 11.05
C ALA A 29 -4.75 7.54 10.65
N ILE A 30 -5.38 6.89 9.66
CA ILE A 30 -6.75 7.19 9.24
C ILE A 30 -7.73 6.92 10.39
N GLN A 31 -7.59 5.79 11.08
CA GLN A 31 -8.44 5.44 12.22
C GLN A 31 -8.30 6.47 13.34
N ALA A 32 -7.07 6.81 13.73
CA ALA A 32 -6.80 7.81 14.76
C ALA A 32 -7.42 9.19 14.42
N LEU A 33 -7.25 9.66 13.18
CA LEU A 33 -7.85 10.92 12.72
C LEU A 33 -9.38 10.86 12.66
N SER A 34 -9.96 9.70 12.35
CA SER A 34 -11.42 9.53 12.29
C SER A 34 -12.07 9.53 13.67
N LEU A 35 -11.32 9.18 14.72
CA LEU A 35 -11.78 9.18 16.11
C LEU A 35 -11.61 10.53 16.81
N ALA A 36 -10.98 11.52 16.16
CA ALA A 36 -10.82 12.85 16.73
C ALA A 36 -12.19 13.54 16.91
N PRO A 37 -12.39 14.37 17.95
CA PRO A 37 -13.66 15.09 18.18
C PRO A 37 -14.11 15.96 17.00
N LEU A 38 -13.15 16.46 16.20
CA LEU A 38 -13.40 17.15 14.94
C LEU A 38 -12.47 16.56 13.86
N PRO A 39 -12.93 15.56 13.09
CA PRO A 39 -12.11 14.92 12.07
C PRO A 39 -11.81 15.86 10.90
N ASP A 40 -10.53 15.94 10.51
CA ASP A 40 -10.14 16.60 9.26
C ASP A 40 -10.38 15.67 8.06
N LEU A 41 -11.55 15.82 7.44
CA LEU A 41 -11.98 15.01 6.31
C LEU A 41 -11.09 15.20 5.06
N VAL A 42 -10.45 16.35 4.90
CA VAL A 42 -9.55 16.62 3.76
C VAL A 42 -8.27 15.82 3.92
N VAL A 43 -7.69 15.82 5.13
CA VAL A 43 -6.51 15.02 5.46
C VAL A 43 -6.82 13.53 5.36
N ILE A 44 -7.93 13.06 5.94
CA ILE A 44 -8.38 11.67 5.83
C ILE A 44 -8.55 11.27 4.36
N GLY A 45 -9.18 12.12 3.54
CA GLY A 45 -9.33 11.86 2.11
C GLY A 45 -8.00 11.74 1.35
N ARG A 46 -7.01 12.57 1.70
CA ARG A 46 -5.65 12.47 1.13
C ARG A 46 -4.97 11.17 1.54
N LEU A 47 -5.06 10.78 2.81
CA LEU A 47 -4.48 9.52 3.30
C LEU A 47 -5.13 8.30 2.65
N LYS A 48 -6.47 8.28 2.51
CA LYS A 48 -7.18 7.20 1.81
C LYS A 48 -6.73 7.03 0.36
N ARG A 49 -6.50 8.13 -0.37
CA ARG A 49 -5.97 8.07 -1.74
C ARG A 49 -4.55 7.50 -1.79
N LYS A 50 -3.68 7.90 -0.85
CA LYS A 50 -2.33 7.34 -0.75
C LYS A 50 -2.36 5.84 -0.39
N LYS A 51 -3.20 5.45 0.56
CA LYS A 51 -3.42 4.06 0.96
C LYS A 51 -3.89 3.21 -0.23
N LEU A 52 -4.80 3.72 -1.06
CA LEU A 52 -5.23 3.04 -2.27
C LEU A 52 -4.08 2.84 -3.26
N ALA A 53 -3.26 3.86 -3.48
CA ALA A 53 -2.09 3.74 -4.36
C ALA A 53 -1.07 2.70 -3.86
N LEU A 54 -0.84 2.62 -2.54
CA LEU A 54 -0.01 1.58 -1.93
C LEU A 54 -0.61 0.19 -2.15
N LYS A 55 -1.93 0.03 -1.96
CA LYS A 55 -2.62 -1.23 -2.22
C LYS A 55 -2.48 -1.66 -3.69
N ASP A 56 -2.60 -0.74 -4.62
CA ASP A 56 -2.44 -1.03 -6.05
C ASP A 56 -0.99 -1.40 -6.40
N GLU A 57 0.01 -0.83 -5.71
CA GLU A 57 1.42 -1.20 -5.87
C GLU A 57 1.73 -2.59 -5.28
N ILE A 58 1.18 -2.89 -4.10
CA ILE A 58 1.24 -4.20 -3.46
C ILE A 58 0.70 -5.27 -4.41
N ALA A 59 -0.51 -5.07 -4.94
CA ALA A 59 -1.14 -6.02 -5.87
C ALA A 59 -0.26 -6.27 -7.10
N ARG A 60 0.32 -5.22 -7.71
CA ARG A 60 1.22 -5.39 -8.86
C ARG A 60 2.49 -6.20 -8.56
N ILE A 61 3.06 -6.03 -7.36
CA ILE A 61 4.24 -6.80 -6.95
C ILE A 61 3.85 -8.24 -6.61
N GLU A 62 2.69 -8.44 -5.98
CA GLU A 62 2.14 -9.77 -5.69
C GLU A 62 1.85 -10.53 -6.98
N ASP A 63 1.26 -9.90 -7.99
CA ASP A 63 1.00 -10.49 -9.31
C ASP A 63 2.29 -10.87 -10.03
N TYR A 64 3.35 -10.07 -9.85
CA TYR A 64 4.65 -10.36 -10.44
C TYR A 64 5.35 -11.54 -9.74
N LEU A 65 5.29 -11.59 -8.40
CA LEU A 65 5.87 -12.67 -7.61
C LEU A 65 5.06 -13.98 -7.71
N ASN A 66 3.73 -13.87 -7.83
CA ASN A 66 2.80 -15.00 -7.86
C ASN A 66 1.79 -14.82 -9.00
N PRO A 67 2.18 -15.12 -10.24
CA PRO A 67 1.35 -14.90 -11.43
C PRO A 67 0.04 -15.72 -11.46
N ASP A 68 -0.15 -16.69 -10.54
CA ASP A 68 -1.33 -17.56 -10.44
C ASP A 68 -2.47 -17.03 -9.53
N ILE A 69 -2.35 -15.83 -8.93
CA ILE A 69 -3.32 -15.35 -7.92
C ILE A 69 -4.57 -14.65 -8.54
N ILE A 70 -4.54 -14.27 -9.82
CA ILE A 70 -5.67 -13.62 -10.53
C ILE A 70 -6.21 -14.50 -11.68
N ALA A 71 -6.55 -15.76 -11.41
CA ALA A 71 -7.30 -16.65 -12.31
C ALA A 71 -8.76 -16.81 -11.87
#